data_AF-A0A2W4MGK6-F1
#
_entry.id   AF-A0A2W4MGK6-F1
#
_cell.length_a   1.000
_cell.length_b   1.000
_cell.length_c   1.000
_cell.angle_alpha   90.00
_cell.angle_beta   90.00
_cell.angle_gamma   90.00
#
_symmetry.space_group_name_H-M   'P 1'
#
loop_
_entity.id
_entity.type
_entity.pdbx_description
1 polymer ?
#
loop_
_entity_poly.entity_id
_entity_poly.type
_entity_poly.pdbx_seq_one_letter_code
_entity_poly.pdbx_strand_id
1 'polypeptide(L)' 'MSSQPTDEGTVKNDPATKLARKRLSVLERAQHLGSVAEACRRSGMDRTSFSSSKRRFQLQGLEGLK' A
#
# COMPACT_ATOMS: atom_id res chain seq x y z
N MET A 1 22.36 6.89 24.12
CA MET A 1 22.33 7.60 22.82
C MET A 1 21.77 6.63 21.80
N SER A 2 20.50 6.80 21.46
CA SER A 2 19.81 5.97 20.47
C SER A 2 20.35 6.30 19.09
N SER A 3 21.45 5.65 18.70
CA SER A 3 21.98 5.73 17.34
C SER A 3 21.07 4.91 16.44
N GLN A 4 19.96 5.50 16.01
CA GLN A 4 19.28 5.02 14.82
C GLN A 4 20.16 5.33 13.61
N PRO A 5 20.48 4.36 12.75
CA PRO A 5 21.24 4.61 11.55
C PRO A 5 20.37 5.41 10.57
N THR A 6 20.83 6.61 10.22
CA THR A 6 20.38 7.36 9.05
C THR A 6 20.99 6.70 7.80
N ASP A 7 20.29 5.72 7.23
CA ASP A 7 20.61 5.22 5.87
C ASP A 7 19.90 6.09 4.84
N GLU A 8 20.52 7.24 4.56
CA GLU A 8 20.22 8.03 3.37
C GLU A 8 20.83 7.34 2.15
N GLY A 9 20.09 6.47 1.46
CA GLY A 9 20.74 5.80 0.33
C GLY A 9 20.00 4.83 -0.57
N THR A 10 18.67 4.76 -0.70
CA THR A 10 18.10 4.00 -1.85
C THR A 10 16.73 4.46 -2.33
N VAL A 11 16.62 5.71 -2.80
CA VAL A 11 15.55 6.05 -3.75
C VAL A 11 15.86 5.31 -5.06
N LYS A 12 15.37 4.06 -5.25
CA LYS A 12 15.04 3.50 -6.57
C LYS A 12 14.44 2.08 -6.63
N ASN A 13 14.43 1.24 -5.59
CA ASN A 13 13.91 -0.12 -5.77
C ASN A 13 13.35 -0.86 -4.55
N ASP A 14 12.92 -0.17 -3.49
CA ASP A 14 12.36 -0.84 -2.33
C ASP A 14 11.13 -1.69 -2.69
N PRO A 15 11.17 -3.02 -2.47
CA PRO A 15 10.03 -3.88 -2.72
C PRO A 15 8.82 -3.46 -1.87
N ALA A 16 9.07 -2.94 -0.66
CA ALA A 16 8.07 -2.37 0.23
C ALA A 16 7.40 -1.13 -0.39
N THR A 17 8.17 -0.19 -0.93
CA THR A 17 7.60 1.00 -1.60
C THR A 17 6.84 0.65 -2.88
N LYS A 18 7.32 -0.33 -3.66
CA LYS A 18 6.58 -0.86 -4.82
C LYS A 18 5.28 -1.51 -4.40
N LEU A 19 5.31 -2.29 -3.31
CA LEU A 19 4.13 -2.93 -2.75
C LEU A 19 3.13 -1.86 -2.29
N ALA A 20 3.59 -0.86 -1.55
CA ALA A 20 2.76 0.25 -1.07
C ALA A 20 2.05 0.97 -2.22
N ARG A 21 2.77 1.33 -3.28
CA ARG A 21 2.21 1.95 -4.48
C ARG A 21 1.20 1.03 -5.16
N LYS A 22 1.49 -0.27 -5.27
CA LYS A 22 0.58 -1.25 -5.86
C LYS A 22 -0.71 -1.35 -5.02
N ARG A 23 -0.62 -1.40 -3.69
CA ARG A 23 -1.78 -1.39 -2.78
C ARG A 23 -2.58 -0.09 -2.90
N LEU A 24 -1.90 1.05 -2.95
CA LEU A 24 -2.53 2.35 -3.13
C LEU A 24 -3.34 2.41 -4.43
N SER A 25 -2.76 1.99 -5.56
CA SER A 25 -3.47 1.99 -6.84
C SER A 25 -4.73 1.11 -6.81
N VAL A 26 -4.78 0.05 -6.02
CA VAL A 26 -5.99 -0.76 -5.84
C VAL A 26 -7.04 -0.01 -5.01
N LEU A 27 -6.62 0.66 -3.94
CA LEU A 27 -7.51 1.49 -3.11
C LEU A 27 -8.13 2.63 -3.91
N GLU A 28 -7.32 3.35 -4.70
CA GLU A 28 -7.76 4.44 -5.57
C GLU A 28 -8.72 3.92 -6.65
N ARG A 29 -8.36 2.79 -7.29
CA ARG A 29 -9.20 2.17 -8.33
C ARG A 29 -10.53 1.66 -7.77
N ALA A 30 -10.55 1.11 -6.55
CA ALA A 30 -11.78 0.71 -5.87
C ALA A 30 -12.67 1.92 -5.55
N GLN A 31 -12.07 3.07 -5.20
CA GLN A 31 -12.81 4.31 -4.98
C GLN A 31 -13.40 4.84 -6.29
N HIS A 32 -12.61 4.89 -7.35
CA HIS A 32 -13.03 5.37 -8.66
C HIS A 32 -14.12 4.48 -9.30
N LEU A 33 -14.03 3.16 -9.12
CA LEU A 33 -15.03 2.21 -9.63
C LEU A 33 -16.25 2.07 -8.71
N GLY A 34 -16.17 2.54 -7.45
CA GLY A 34 -17.17 2.24 -6.41
C GLY A 34 -17.29 0.75 -6.06
N SER A 35 -16.43 -0.11 -6.60
CA SER A 35 -16.51 -1.57 -6.44
C SER A 35 -15.17 -2.17 -6.06
N VAL A 36 -15.10 -2.65 -4.81
CA VAL A 36 -13.92 -3.36 -4.28
C VAL A 36 -13.68 -4.66 -5.02
N ALA A 37 -14.74 -5.38 -5.39
CA ALA A 37 -14.62 -6.67 -6.08
C ALA A 37 -13.99 -6.49 -7.47
N GLU A 38 -14.40 -5.47 -8.22
CA GLU A 38 -13.85 -5.13 -9.54
C GLU A 38 -12.36 -4.77 -9.46
N ALA A 39 -11.98 -3.97 -8.46
CA ALA A 39 -10.60 -3.58 -8.22
C ALA A 39 -9.72 -4.76 -7.79
N CYS A 40 -10.21 -5.59 -6.86
CA CYS A 40 -9.55 -6.82 -6.43
C CYS A 40 -9.31 -7.78 -7.61
N ARG A 41 -10.31 -7.99 -8.47
CA ARG A 41 -10.20 -8.82 -9.68
C ARG A 41 -9.14 -8.28 -10.65
N ARG A 42 -9.14 -6.97 -10.92
CA ARG A 42 -8.17 -6.34 -11.84
C ARG A 42 -6.75 -6.31 -11.32
N SER A 43 -6.56 -6.31 -10.01
CA SER A 43 -5.23 -6.21 -9.38
C SER A 43 -4.71 -7.52 -8.83
N GLY A 44 -5.48 -8.62 -8.92
CA GLY A 44 -5.12 -9.92 -8.36
C GLY A 44 -4.96 -9.89 -6.83
N MET A 45 -5.74 -9.04 -6.16
CA MET A 45 -5.66 -8.83 -4.71
C MET A 45 -6.88 -9.37 -4.01
N ASP A 46 -6.67 -10.16 -2.95
CA ASP A 46 -7.76 -10.67 -2.13
C ASP A 46 -8.45 -9.57 -1.32
N ARG A 47 -9.73 -9.79 -1.06
CA ARG A 47 -10.59 -8.87 -0.29
C ARG A 47 -10.07 -8.65 1.13
N THR A 48 -9.51 -9.69 1.76
CA THR A 48 -8.86 -9.61 3.08
C THR A 48 -7.67 -8.65 3.05
N SER A 49 -6.81 -8.82 2.05
CA SER A 49 -5.65 -7.96 1.79
C SER A 49 -6.06 -6.50 1.59
N PHE A 50 -7.14 -6.27 0.85
CA PHE A 50 -7.68 -4.93 0.62
C PHE A 50 -8.12 -4.25 1.93
N SER A 51 -8.91 -4.93 2.75
CA SER A 51 -9.43 -4.35 4.01
C SER A 51 -8.31 -4.08 5.01
N SER A 52 -7.31 -4.96 5.13
CA SER A 52 -6.14 -4.74 5.99
C SER A 52 -5.30 -3.55 5.52
N SER A 53 -5.02 -3.47 4.22
CA SER A 53 -4.30 -2.34 3.63
C SER A 53 -5.08 -1.03 3.78
N LYS A 54 -6.40 -1.03 3.55
CA LYS A 54 -7.26 0.14 3.76
C LYS A 54 -7.22 0.62 5.21
N ARG A 55 -7.29 -0.32 6.16
CA ARG A 55 -7.22 0.02 7.59
C ARG A 55 -5.87 0.61 7.98
N ARG A 56 -4.76 0.01 7.52
CA ARG A 56 -3.42 0.55 7.76
C ARG A 56 -3.22 1.91 7.08
N PHE A 57 -3.75 2.10 5.88
CA PHE A 57 -3.70 3.38 5.18
C PHE A 57 -4.45 4.49 5.94
N GLN A 58 -5.59 4.18 6.56
CA GLN A 58 -6.31 5.15 7.40
C GLN A 58 -5.55 5.54 8.67
N LEU A 59 -4.77 4.61 9.24
CA LEU A 59 -4.05 4.84 10.50
C LEU A 59 -2.67 5.46 10.29
N GLN A 60 -1.95 5.04 9.26
CA GLN A 60 -0.52 5.31 9.04
C GLN A 60 -0.24 5.89 7.64
N GLY A 61 -1.25 6.07 6.79
CA GLY A 61 -1.07 6.55 5.42
C GLY A 61 -0.29 5.56 4.54
N LEU A 62 0.55 6.10 3.65
CA LEU A 62 1.34 5.29 2.72
C LEU A 62 2.35 4.37 3.41
N GLU A 63 2.84 4.75 4.59
CA GLU A 63 3.77 3.95 5.41
C GLU A 63 3.13 2.62 5.82
N GLY A 64 1.83 2.62 6.17
CA GLY A 64 1.10 1.40 6.53
C GLY A 64 0.79 0.45 5.37
N LEU A 65 1.14 0.84 4.14
CA LEU A 65 1.00 0.02 2.93
C LEU A 65 2.32 -0.64 2.50
N LYS A 66 3.45 -0.28 3.13
CA LYS A 66 4.76 -0.86 2.87
C LYS A 66 4.85 -2.33 3.26
#